data_AF-A0A0F2MG58-F1
#
_entry.id   AF-A0A0F2MG58-F1
#
_cell.length_a   1.000
_cell.length_b   1.000
_cell.length_c   1.000
_cell.angle_alpha   90.00
_cell.angle_beta   90.00
_cell.angle_gamma   90.00
#
_symmetry.space_group_name_H-M   'P 1'
#
loop_
_entity.id
_entity.type
_entity.pdbx_description
1 polymer ?
#
loop_
_entity_poly.entity_id
_entity_poly.type
_entity_poly.pdbx_seq_one_letter_code
_entity_poly.pdbx_strand_id
1 'polypeptide(L)'
;MATLNTSSSAPEQPPSTIQTSAPVRLPRVAIQFCTQCKWMLRAAYFAQELLSTFGPALGEVALQPATGGVFAVTIETADAASSTGTAAPRLLWDRKTEGGFPESKELKRRVRDVIEPGRDLGHVDRNYGKAATAPAAEAAPAPKAEATPTGVPPSVAGDAETKDNADAAPFCEDCQ
;
A
#
# COMPACT_ATOMS: atom_id res chain seq x y z
N MET A 1 -51.81 18.42 -51.97
CA MET A 1 -50.68 18.64 -51.04
C MET A 1 -50.78 17.60 -49.93
N ALA A 2 -49.80 16.71 -49.83
CA ALA A 2 -49.55 15.89 -48.63
C ALA A 2 -48.13 15.31 -48.77
N THR A 3 -47.18 15.86 -48.02
CA THR A 3 -45.79 15.38 -47.98
C THR A 3 -45.66 14.28 -46.94
N LEU A 4 -45.16 13.10 -47.32
CA LEU A 4 -44.73 12.08 -46.38
C LEU A 4 -43.21 12.00 -46.37
N ASN A 5 -42.64 12.57 -45.31
CA ASN A 5 -41.21 12.58 -45.02
C ASN A 5 -40.83 11.27 -44.32
N THR A 6 -39.94 10.47 -44.91
CA THR A 6 -39.45 9.22 -44.30
C THR A 6 -38.19 9.49 -43.49
N SER A 7 -38.34 9.81 -42.22
CA SER A 7 -37.22 9.87 -41.27
C SER A 7 -36.85 8.46 -40.81
N SER A 8 -35.71 7.95 -41.28
CA SER A 8 -35.11 6.72 -40.75
C SER A 8 -34.32 7.03 -39.49
N SER A 9 -34.82 6.60 -38.32
CA SER A 9 -34.06 6.66 -37.07
C SER A 9 -33.20 5.40 -36.93
N ALA A 10 -31.87 5.56 -37.02
CA ALA A 10 -30.94 4.57 -36.52
C ALA A 10 -30.93 4.57 -34.98
N PRO A 11 -30.77 3.42 -34.30
CA PRO A 11 -30.64 3.39 -32.86
C PRO A 11 -29.26 3.87 -32.42
N GLU A 12 -29.20 4.98 -31.69
CA GLU A 12 -27.98 5.45 -31.04
C GLU A 12 -27.56 4.48 -29.93
N GLN A 13 -26.44 3.78 -30.12
CA GLN A 13 -25.84 2.92 -29.10
C GLN A 13 -24.95 3.78 -28.18
N PRO A 14 -25.05 3.66 -26.84
CA PRO A 14 -24.14 4.35 -25.93
C PRO A 14 -22.70 3.85 -26.10
N PRO A 15 -21.67 4.67 -25.82
CA PRO A 15 -20.28 4.30 -26.03
C PRO A 15 -19.85 3.17 -25.09
N SER A 16 -19.61 1.98 -25.65
CA SER A 16 -19.08 0.83 -24.92
C SER A 16 -17.71 1.14 -24.31
N THR A 17 -17.62 1.10 -22.98
CA THR A 17 -16.36 1.29 -22.25
C THR A 17 -15.40 0.14 -22.53
N ILE A 18 -14.35 0.39 -23.31
CA ILE A 18 -13.30 -0.60 -23.58
C ILE A 18 -12.41 -0.75 -22.34
N GLN A 19 -12.66 -1.79 -21.54
CA GLN A 19 -11.82 -2.15 -20.39
C GLN A 19 -10.64 -3.03 -20.85
N THR A 20 -9.58 -2.39 -21.35
CA THR A 20 -8.31 -3.08 -21.64
C THR A 20 -7.41 -3.06 -20.40
N SER A 21 -7.36 -4.17 -19.65
CA SER A 21 -6.37 -4.34 -18.57
C SER A 21 -4.99 -4.64 -19.16
N ALA A 22 -4.15 -3.61 -19.28
CA ALA A 22 -2.75 -3.80 -19.67
C ALA A 22 -1.97 -4.59 -18.59
N PRO A 23 -0.98 -5.42 -18.96
CA PRO A 23 -0.23 -6.23 -18.01
C PRO A 23 0.71 -5.37 -17.15
N VAL A 24 0.43 -5.33 -15.86
CA VAL A 24 1.23 -4.69 -14.81
C VAL A 24 2.59 -5.39 -14.64
N ARG A 25 3.65 -4.61 -14.39
CA ARG A 25 4.98 -5.15 -14.04
C ARG A 25 5.17 -5.19 -12.52
N LEU A 26 5.22 -6.40 -11.96
CA LEU A 26 5.51 -6.63 -10.55
C LEU A 26 7.04 -6.72 -10.28
N PRO A 27 7.54 -6.32 -9.10
CA PRO A 27 6.84 -5.61 -8.03
C PRO A 27 6.44 -4.19 -8.45
N ARG A 28 5.20 -3.81 -8.16
CA ARG A 28 4.64 -2.50 -8.51
C ARG A 28 4.46 -1.67 -7.25
N VAL A 29 5.04 -0.47 -7.22
CA VAL A 29 4.75 0.53 -6.18
C VAL A 29 3.72 1.51 -6.74
N ALA A 30 2.68 1.83 -5.98
CA ALA A 30 1.73 2.86 -6.35
C ALA A 30 1.73 3.99 -5.30
N ILE A 31 1.88 5.23 -5.76
CA ILE A 31 1.85 6.44 -4.94
C ILE A 31 0.56 7.20 -5.27
N GLN A 32 -0.44 7.09 -4.41
CA GLN A 32 -1.67 7.86 -4.51
C GLN A 32 -1.48 9.22 -3.86
N PHE A 33 -1.83 10.31 -4.57
CA PHE A 33 -1.57 11.67 -4.10
C PHE A 33 -2.72 12.63 -4.41
N CYS A 34 -2.98 13.55 -3.49
CA CYS A 34 -3.96 14.60 -3.72
C CYS A 34 -3.47 15.64 -4.73
N THR A 35 -4.23 15.83 -5.81
CA THR A 35 -3.97 16.84 -6.84
C THR A 35 -4.25 18.26 -6.35
N GLN A 36 -5.32 18.44 -5.56
CA GLN A 36 -5.73 19.74 -5.01
C GLN A 36 -4.65 20.33 -4.09
N CYS A 37 -4.05 19.49 -3.24
CA CYS A 37 -2.94 19.87 -2.36
C CYS A 37 -1.60 20.11 -3.10
N LYS A 38 -1.56 19.99 -4.44
CA LYS A 38 -0.36 20.16 -5.29
C LYS A 38 0.79 19.20 -4.96
N TRP A 39 0.52 18.03 -4.39
CA TRP A 39 1.56 17.06 -3.95
C TRP A 39 2.19 16.24 -5.08
N MET A 40 1.81 16.46 -6.34
CA MET A 40 2.37 15.77 -7.52
C MET A 40 3.91 15.78 -7.53
N LEU A 41 4.53 16.93 -7.24
CA LEU A 41 6.00 17.05 -7.24
C LEU A 41 6.66 16.20 -6.14
N ARG A 42 6.02 16.08 -4.98
CA ARG A 42 6.49 15.23 -3.88
C ARG A 42 6.30 13.75 -4.20
N ALA A 43 5.18 13.37 -4.81
CA ALA A 43 4.95 12.01 -5.29
C ALA A 43 5.98 11.61 -6.38
N ALA A 44 6.25 12.50 -7.34
CA ALA A 44 7.27 12.29 -8.37
C ALA A 44 8.69 12.20 -7.80
N TYR A 45 9.03 12.99 -6.77
CA TYR A 45 10.29 12.87 -6.05
C TYR A 45 10.49 11.47 -5.45
N PHE A 46 9.50 10.95 -4.70
CA PHE A 46 9.61 9.60 -4.14
C PHE A 46 9.67 8.51 -5.22
N ALA A 47 8.97 8.66 -6.35
CA ALA A 47 9.10 7.72 -7.47
C ALA A 47 10.53 7.70 -8.03
N GLN A 48 11.19 8.86 -8.17
CA GLN A 48 12.59 8.94 -8.60
C GLN A 48 13.55 8.33 -7.57
N GLU A 49 13.35 8.59 -6.28
CA GLU A 49 14.12 8.00 -5.18
C GLU A 49 14.03 6.46 -5.16
N LEU A 50 12.85 5.90 -5.44
CA LEU A 50 12.65 4.46 -5.51
C LEU A 50 13.25 3.85 -6.79
N LEU A 51 12.98 4.41 -7.96
CA LEU A 51 13.51 3.90 -9.23
C LEU A 51 15.05 3.98 -9.31
N SER A 52 15.66 5.02 -8.73
CA SER A 52 17.13 5.13 -8.65
C SER A 52 17.78 4.13 -7.68
N THR A 53 17.02 3.62 -6.69
CA THR A 53 17.53 2.67 -5.68
C THR A 53 17.26 1.21 -6.06
N PHE A 54 16.09 0.96 -6.65
CA PHE A 54 15.54 -0.38 -6.89
C PHE A 54 15.23 -0.65 -8.37
N GLY A 55 15.75 0.15 -9.31
CA GLY A 55 15.44 0.05 -10.74
C GLY A 55 15.47 -1.36 -11.36
N PRO A 56 16.42 -2.26 -11.00
CA PRO A 56 16.41 -3.66 -11.48
C PRO A 56 15.40 -4.58 -10.79
N ALA A 57 14.90 -4.20 -9.61
CA ALA A 57 14.07 -5.03 -8.72
C ALA A 57 12.60 -4.58 -8.64
N LEU A 58 12.27 -3.38 -9.14
CA LEU A 58 10.90 -2.90 -9.32
C LEU A 58 10.48 -3.05 -10.79
N GLY A 59 9.25 -3.49 -11.01
CA GLY A 59 8.65 -3.54 -12.34
C GLY A 59 8.13 -2.17 -12.80
N GLU A 60 7.44 -1.44 -11.92
CA GLU A 60 6.96 -0.08 -12.19
C GLU A 60 6.75 0.73 -10.89
N VAL A 61 6.73 2.07 -11.03
CA VAL A 61 6.20 2.98 -10.01
C VAL A 61 5.08 3.82 -10.62
N ALA A 62 3.85 3.62 -10.16
CA ALA A 62 2.67 4.32 -10.64
C ALA A 62 2.36 5.56 -9.78
N LEU A 63 2.18 6.71 -10.43
CA LEU A 63 1.64 7.91 -9.81
C LEU A 63 0.12 7.95 -10.02
N GLN A 64 -0.66 7.96 -8.94
CA GLN A 64 -2.13 7.86 -8.98
C GLN A 64 -2.78 9.17 -8.47
N PRO A 65 -3.30 10.03 -9.36
CA PRO A 65 -4.03 11.23 -8.98
C PRO A 65 -5.29 10.92 -8.16
N ALA A 66 -5.53 11.67 -7.10
CA ALA A 66 -6.70 11.56 -6.24
C ALA A 66 -7.09 12.91 -5.59
N THR A 67 -8.14 12.91 -4.79
CA THR A 67 -8.65 14.08 -4.03
C THR A 67 -8.67 13.78 -2.52
N GLY A 68 -9.19 14.71 -1.70
CA GLY A 68 -9.44 14.43 -0.27
C GLY A 68 -8.18 14.28 0.60
N GLY A 69 -7.06 14.88 0.20
CA GLY A 69 -5.84 14.92 1.01
C GLY A 69 -5.17 13.57 1.22
N VAL A 70 -5.35 12.60 0.32
CA VAL A 70 -4.62 11.34 0.39
C VAL A 70 -3.15 11.53 0.00
N PHE A 71 -2.26 10.91 0.76
CA PHE A 71 -0.91 10.58 0.30
C PHE A 71 -0.57 9.20 0.87
N ALA A 72 -0.67 8.19 0.01
CA ALA A 72 -0.49 6.79 0.38
C ALA A 72 0.47 6.10 -0.59
N VAL A 73 1.29 5.19 -0.07
CA VAL A 73 2.18 4.35 -0.86
C VAL A 73 1.86 2.89 -0.60
N THR A 74 1.55 2.14 -1.65
CA THR A 74 1.30 0.69 -1.61
C THR A 74 2.29 -0.05 -2.49
N ILE A 75 2.49 -1.34 -2.21
CA ILE A 75 3.27 -2.25 -3.05
C ILE A 75 2.51 -3.54 -3.34
N GLU A 76 2.49 -3.91 -4.62
CA GLU A 76 1.95 -5.16 -5.14
C GLU A 76 3.11 -6.07 -5.53
N THR A 77 3.06 -7.32 -5.11
CA THR A 77 4.05 -8.36 -5.41
C THR A 77 3.37 -9.58 -6.02
N ALA A 78 4.14 -10.38 -6.75
CA ALA A 78 3.66 -11.70 -7.17
C ALA A 78 3.48 -12.58 -5.94
N ASP A 79 2.35 -13.27 -5.84
CA ASP A 79 2.11 -14.24 -4.77
C ASP A 79 2.67 -15.60 -5.21
N ALA A 80 3.61 -16.15 -4.44
CA ALA A 80 4.18 -17.48 -4.71
C ALA A 80 3.19 -18.64 -4.42
N ALA A 81 2.09 -18.37 -3.72
CA ALA A 81 1.07 -19.35 -3.35
C ALA A 81 -0.28 -19.17 -4.09
N SER A 82 -0.52 -18.02 -4.75
CA SER A 82 -1.78 -17.79 -5.48
C SER A 82 -1.69 -18.23 -6.95
N SER A 83 -2.52 -19.20 -7.32
CA SER A 83 -2.71 -19.64 -8.71
C SER A 83 -3.33 -18.58 -9.62
N THR A 84 -3.80 -17.45 -9.06
CA THR A 84 -4.47 -16.35 -9.78
C THR A 84 -3.60 -15.10 -9.97
N GLY A 85 -2.33 -15.11 -9.54
CA GLY A 85 -1.27 -14.27 -10.13
C GLY A 85 -0.83 -12.98 -9.42
N THR A 86 -1.57 -12.45 -8.44
CA THR A 86 -1.17 -11.21 -7.71
C THR A 86 -1.60 -11.27 -6.24
N ALA A 87 -0.73 -10.84 -5.33
CA ALA A 87 -1.06 -10.64 -3.92
C ALA A 87 -1.92 -9.37 -3.72
N ALA A 88 -2.64 -9.27 -2.61
CA ALA A 88 -3.28 -8.02 -2.21
C ALA A 88 -2.22 -6.91 -2.00
N PRO A 89 -2.47 -5.64 -2.41
CA PRO A 89 -1.52 -4.55 -2.21
C PRO A 89 -1.20 -4.33 -0.72
N ARG A 90 0.08 -4.35 -0.36
CA ARG A 90 0.54 -4.02 1.00
C ARG A 90 0.71 -2.51 1.14
N LEU A 91 0.10 -1.92 2.17
CA LEU A 91 0.35 -0.53 2.53
C LEU A 91 1.77 -0.36 3.10
N LEU A 92 2.53 0.58 2.53
CA LEU A 92 3.86 0.97 3.01
C LEU A 92 3.83 2.30 3.77
N TRP A 93 2.93 3.21 3.42
CA TRP A 93 2.75 4.49 4.10
C TRP A 93 1.34 5.04 3.86
N ASP A 94 0.72 5.64 4.87
CA ASP A 94 -0.42 6.55 4.71
C ASP A 94 -0.18 7.79 5.59
N ARG A 95 -0.29 8.97 4.98
CA ARG A 95 -0.20 10.27 5.65
C ARG A 95 -1.11 10.40 6.87
N LYS A 96 -2.32 9.81 6.83
CA LYS A 96 -3.28 9.90 7.94
C LYS A 96 -2.83 9.10 9.16
N THR A 97 -2.25 7.92 8.96
CA THR A 97 -1.83 7.02 10.05
C THR A 97 -0.41 7.28 10.54
N GLU A 98 0.50 7.71 9.65
CA GLU A 98 1.93 7.94 9.93
C GLU A 98 2.24 9.41 10.26
N GLY A 99 1.25 10.31 10.22
CA GLY A 99 1.40 11.70 10.66
C GLY A 99 2.20 12.60 9.71
N GLY A 100 2.17 12.34 8.39
CA GLY A 100 2.84 13.20 7.40
C GLY A 100 3.36 12.48 6.16
N PHE A 101 4.43 13.01 5.58
CA PHE A 101 5.12 12.38 4.44
C PHE A 101 6.27 11.51 4.91
N PRO A 102 6.61 10.41 4.21
CA PRO A 102 7.73 9.57 4.59
C PRO A 102 9.06 10.32 4.40
N GLU A 103 10.08 9.97 5.19
CA GLU A 103 11.45 10.26 4.77
C GLU A 103 11.88 9.30 3.66
N SER A 104 12.70 9.78 2.72
CA SER A 104 13.21 8.97 1.61
C SER A 104 13.97 7.73 2.07
N LYS A 105 14.64 7.79 3.25
CA LYS A 105 15.30 6.62 3.85
C LYS A 105 14.31 5.59 4.37
N GLU A 106 13.26 6.05 5.06
CA GLU A 106 12.24 5.17 5.63
C GLU A 106 11.45 4.46 4.54
N LEU A 107 11.02 5.19 3.51
CA LEU A 107 10.30 4.59 2.38
C LEU A 107 11.15 3.54 1.65
N LYS A 108 12.46 3.81 1.45
CA LYS A 108 13.39 2.84 0.86
C LYS A 108 13.53 1.57 1.71
N ARG A 109 13.63 1.70 3.05
CA ARG A 109 13.67 0.53 3.95
C ARG A 109 12.38 -0.28 3.83
N ARG A 110 11.21 0.35 3.98
CA ARG A 110 9.90 -0.33 3.88
C ARG A 110 9.69 -1.05 2.53
N VAL A 111 10.21 -0.49 1.43
CA VAL A 111 10.22 -1.18 0.11
C VAL A 111 11.18 -2.37 0.12
N ARG A 112 12.44 -2.18 0.56
CA ARG A 112 13.46 -3.25 0.66
C ARG A 112 12.99 -4.42 1.51
N ASP A 113 12.38 -4.14 2.66
CA ASP A 113 11.86 -5.17 3.58
C ASP A 113 10.77 -6.05 2.95
N VAL A 114 10.15 -5.60 1.84
CA VAL A 114 9.16 -6.36 1.07
C VAL A 114 9.78 -7.07 -0.14
N ILE A 115 10.67 -6.42 -0.90
CA ILE A 115 11.18 -6.97 -2.18
C ILE A 115 12.52 -7.72 -2.06
N GLU A 116 13.41 -7.27 -1.17
CA GLU A 116 14.79 -7.75 -1.03
C GLU A 116 15.24 -7.65 0.45
N PRO A 117 14.61 -8.35 1.40
CA PRO A 117 14.83 -8.15 2.84
C PRO A 117 16.27 -8.35 3.31
N GLY A 118 17.07 -9.13 2.59
CA GLY A 118 18.50 -9.35 2.88
C GLY A 118 19.46 -8.30 2.28
N ARG A 119 18.97 -7.29 1.56
CA ARG A 119 19.82 -6.29 0.88
C ARG A 119 20.18 -5.11 1.79
N ASP A 120 21.48 -4.88 1.97
CA ASP A 120 22.02 -3.68 2.61
C ASP A 120 21.88 -2.45 1.70
N LEU A 121 21.34 -1.35 2.23
CA LEU A 121 21.21 -0.04 1.57
C LEU A 121 22.23 0.99 2.10
N GLY A 122 23.19 0.57 2.93
CA GLY A 122 24.33 1.35 3.40
C GLY A 122 23.93 2.58 4.21
N HIS A 123 24.09 3.78 3.64
CA HIS A 123 23.75 5.05 4.31
C HIS A 123 22.25 5.23 4.64
N VAL A 124 21.38 4.39 4.07
CA VAL A 124 19.95 4.31 4.41
C VAL A 124 19.73 3.50 5.70
N ASP A 125 20.51 2.44 5.93
CA ASP A 125 20.35 1.55 7.09
C ASP A 125 21.21 1.93 8.30
N ARG A 126 22.34 2.64 8.09
CA ARG A 126 23.35 2.92 9.13
C ARG A 126 22.86 3.62 10.41
N ASN A 127 21.67 4.24 10.38
CA ASN A 127 21.07 4.89 11.55
C ASN A 127 19.81 4.16 12.09
N TYR A 128 19.39 3.06 11.47
CA TYR A 128 18.14 2.35 11.80
C TYR A 128 18.32 1.27 12.89
N GLY A 129 19.56 0.81 13.12
CA GLY A 129 19.88 -0.32 14.00
C GLY A 129 20.20 -0.01 15.47
N LYS A 130 19.60 1.03 16.10
CA LYS A 130 19.76 1.26 17.56
C LYS A 130 18.61 0.72 18.42
N ALA A 131 17.61 0.10 17.80
CA ALA A 131 16.63 -0.76 18.44
C ALA A 131 16.48 -2.03 17.60
N ALA A 132 16.41 -3.20 18.26
CA ALA A 132 16.26 -4.53 17.65
C ALA A 132 17.44 -5.07 16.81
N THR A 133 18.62 -5.22 17.41
CA THR A 133 19.45 -6.42 17.13
C THR A 133 19.14 -7.46 18.20
N ALA A 134 18.34 -8.47 17.87
CA ALA A 134 18.30 -9.72 18.62
C ALA A 134 19.47 -10.60 18.15
N PRO A 135 20.30 -11.17 19.04
CA PRO A 135 21.44 -11.98 18.63
C PRO A 135 21.00 -13.39 18.21
N ALA A 136 21.54 -13.88 17.10
CA ALA A 136 21.53 -15.31 16.80
C ALA A 136 22.72 -16.00 17.52
N ALA A 137 22.43 -17.05 18.28
CA ALA A 137 23.43 -17.95 18.85
C ALA A 137 22.80 -19.35 19.07
N GLU A 138 23.64 -20.38 19.03
CA GLU A 138 23.26 -21.79 18.80
C GLU A 138 23.43 -22.66 20.07
N ALA A 139 22.67 -23.77 20.10
CA ALA A 139 22.82 -24.96 20.97
C ALA A 139 22.57 -24.86 22.50
N ALA A 140 21.92 -25.92 23.02
CA ALA A 140 21.55 -26.13 24.43
C ALA A 140 22.50 -27.12 25.14
N PRO A 141 22.34 -27.39 26.46
CA PRO A 141 21.44 -28.49 26.86
C PRO A 141 20.62 -28.27 28.16
N ALA A 142 19.58 -29.10 28.34
CA ALA A 142 18.72 -29.19 29.55
C ALA A 142 19.19 -30.35 30.48
N PRO A 143 18.69 -30.55 31.73
CA PRO A 143 17.26 -30.83 32.08
C PRO A 143 16.86 -30.23 33.47
N LYS A 144 15.84 -30.62 34.30
CA LYS A 144 14.76 -31.65 34.29
C LYS A 144 13.65 -31.31 35.33
N ALA A 145 12.35 -31.47 34.98
CA ALA A 145 11.17 -31.73 35.85
C ALA A 145 10.82 -30.75 37.02
N GLU A 146 9.61 -30.65 37.60
CA GLU A 146 8.34 -31.41 37.47
C GLU A 146 7.07 -30.60 37.93
N ALA A 147 5.88 -31.05 37.49
CA ALA A 147 4.53 -30.95 38.11
C ALA A 147 3.74 -29.61 38.28
N THR A 148 2.51 -29.66 37.73
CA THR A 148 1.29 -28.81 37.85
C THR A 148 0.48 -29.12 39.16
N PRO A 149 -0.78 -28.63 39.47
CA PRO A 149 -1.85 -28.06 38.61
C PRO A 149 -2.78 -26.91 39.15
N THR A 150 -3.68 -26.47 38.24
CA THR A 150 -5.08 -25.99 38.40
C THR A 150 -5.43 -24.58 38.93
N GLY A 151 -6.30 -23.88 38.15
CA GLY A 151 -7.09 -22.71 38.59
C GLY A 151 -7.78 -21.95 37.42
N VAL A 152 -9.11 -22.04 37.32
CA VAL A 152 -10.04 -21.33 36.39
C VAL A 152 -11.37 -21.15 37.17
N PRO A 153 -12.43 -20.41 36.74
CA PRO A 153 -12.62 -19.21 35.89
C PRO A 153 -12.99 -17.95 36.76
N PRO A 154 -13.68 -16.85 36.33
CA PRO A 154 -14.47 -16.62 35.10
C PRO A 154 -14.33 -15.28 34.34
N SER A 155 -14.97 -15.29 33.17
CA SER A 155 -15.26 -14.18 32.25
C SER A 155 -16.24 -13.15 32.82
N VAL A 156 -16.11 -11.89 32.38
CA VAL A 156 -17.25 -10.97 32.18
C VAL A 156 -17.11 -10.27 30.82
N ALA A 157 -18.25 -10.10 30.14
CA ALA A 157 -18.36 -9.46 28.84
C ALA A 157 -18.34 -7.92 28.92
N GLY A 158 -18.10 -7.27 27.78
CA GLY A 158 -18.14 -5.82 27.64
C GLY A 158 -18.18 -5.42 26.16
N ASP A 159 -19.37 -5.44 25.58
CA ASP A 159 -19.62 -4.98 24.21
C ASP A 159 -19.26 -3.49 24.05
N ALA A 160 -18.47 -3.19 23.02
CA ALA A 160 -18.17 -1.83 22.58
C ALA A 160 -18.42 -1.74 21.07
N GLU A 161 -19.69 -1.50 20.72
CA GLU A 161 -20.17 -1.38 19.35
C GLU A 161 -19.78 -0.02 18.74
N THR A 162 -18.57 0.08 18.17
CA THR A 162 -18.16 1.26 17.39
C THR A 162 -18.68 1.14 15.96
N LYS A 163 -19.74 1.90 15.66
CA LYS A 163 -20.18 2.17 14.29
C LYS A 163 -19.20 3.13 13.60
N ASP A 164 -18.18 2.59 12.94
CA ASP A 164 -17.37 3.38 12.02
C ASP A 164 -18.14 3.57 10.69
N ASN A 165 -18.77 4.73 10.61
CA ASN A 165 -19.60 5.18 9.50
C ASN A 165 -18.74 5.43 8.24
N ALA A 166 -18.63 4.42 7.37
CA ALA A 166 -17.74 4.40 6.22
C ALA A 166 -18.18 5.29 5.02
N ASP A 167 -18.81 6.44 5.27
CA ASP A 167 -19.33 7.36 4.24
C ASP A 167 -19.22 8.85 4.65
N ALA A 168 -18.01 9.26 5.06
CA ALA A 168 -17.57 10.66 4.97
C ALA A 168 -16.05 10.73 5.12
N ALA A 169 -15.32 10.92 4.01
CA ALA A 169 -13.92 11.37 4.12
C ALA A 169 -13.95 12.80 4.71
N PRO A 170 -13.40 13.05 5.91
CA PRO A 170 -13.41 14.38 6.49
C PRO A 170 -12.63 15.33 5.58
N PHE A 171 -13.13 16.56 5.45
CA PHE A 171 -12.49 17.63 4.69
C PHE A 171 -11.02 17.75 5.10
N CYS A 172 -10.11 17.49 4.16
CA CYS A 172 -8.69 17.62 4.42
C CYS A 172 -8.31 19.10 4.45
N GLU A 173 -7.77 19.55 5.58
CA GLU A 173 -7.36 20.94 5.79
C GLU A 173 -6.31 21.41 4.74
N ASP A 174 -5.42 20.50 4.29
CA ASP A 174 -4.46 20.78 3.22
C ASP A 174 -5.05 20.91 1.79
N CYS A 175 -6.36 20.73 1.59
CA CYS A 175 -7.02 20.86 0.27
C CYS A 175 -7.48 22.30 -0.08
N GLN A 176 -7.09 23.29 0.73
CA GLN A 176 -7.43 24.72 0.57
C GLN A 176 -6.62 25.42 -0.55
#